data_AF-A0A7J7KC25-F1
#
_entry.id   AF-A0A7J7KC25-F1
#
_cell.length_a   1.000
_cell.length_b   1.000
_cell.length_c   1.000
_cell.angle_alpha   90.00
_cell.angle_beta   90.00
_cell.angle_gamma   90.00
#
_symmetry.space_group_name_H-M   'P 1'
#
loop_
_entity.id
_entity.type
_entity.pdbx_description
1 polymer ?
#
loop_
_entity_poly.entity_id
_entity_poly.type
_entity_poly.pdbx_seq_one_letter_code
_entity_poly.pdbx_strand_id
1 'polypeptide(L)'
;MEDLYVTFQRQWEITSSHKIRSGADMQYAFSYFYFLMDSKRNNTERDFIDDMDIDNSGVLSDRELRTMATRIFDSPLDLQSLTLLEQHIINCSQHLNVEDTMLSPAVSLSPERYYEPKMPQVTLPLLKNCGPILKLIKSKVQPKPKYRYEVVGDQDINFKMIGTNLSHVVGQLDDLRRHPKKFMCLNDNIDHSNSEAMQVKALLADFYESMFPIKSQFELPPDYRNRFLHVNELREWKRIRDYMKLFVEMLLAVLILYTIYSFYEDQIKSNLEKRRRPVGTENV
;
A
#
# COMPACT_ATOMS: atom_id res chain seq x y z
N MET A 1 27.73 -4.80 -20.32
CA MET A 1 28.96 -4.38 -21.02
C MET A 1 28.99 -4.94 -22.44
N GLU A 2 28.63 -6.20 -22.65
CA GLU A 2 28.58 -6.80 -23.98
C GLU A 2 27.68 -6.04 -24.98
N ASP A 3 26.43 -5.72 -24.62
CA ASP A 3 25.53 -4.96 -25.49
C ASP A 3 26.07 -3.56 -25.87
N LEU A 4 26.78 -2.89 -24.96
CA LEU A 4 27.45 -1.61 -25.22
C LEU A 4 28.58 -1.81 -26.24
N TYR A 5 29.41 -2.84 -26.04
CA TYR A 5 30.52 -3.17 -26.93
C TYR A 5 30.00 -3.48 -28.35
N VAL A 6 28.97 -4.31 -28.46
CA VAL A 6 28.36 -4.65 -29.76
C VAL A 6 27.79 -3.40 -30.45
N THR A 7 27.17 -2.50 -29.68
CA THR A 7 26.60 -1.26 -30.23
C THR A 7 27.67 -0.28 -30.71
N PHE A 8 28.79 -0.16 -30.00
CA PHE A 8 29.86 0.82 -30.24
C PHE A 8 31.23 0.19 -30.50
N GLN A 9 31.26 -0.91 -31.26
CA GLN A 9 32.46 -1.70 -31.47
C GLN A 9 33.60 -0.86 -32.05
N ARG A 10 33.29 0.00 -33.04
CA ARG A 10 34.27 0.88 -33.69
C ARG A 10 34.93 1.85 -32.71
N GLN A 11 34.15 2.48 -31.84
CA GLN A 11 34.66 3.43 -30.83
C GLN A 11 35.53 2.70 -29.81
N TRP A 12 35.17 1.47 -29.47
CA TRP A 12 35.96 0.62 -28.60
C TRP A 12 37.32 0.27 -29.20
N GLU A 13 37.36 -0.12 -30.48
CA GLU A 13 38.59 -0.42 -31.22
C GLU A 13 39.51 0.79 -31.36
N ILE A 14 38.95 1.97 -31.63
CA ILE A 14 39.74 3.22 -31.67
C ILE A 14 40.36 3.48 -30.30
N THR A 15 39.58 3.35 -29.23
CA THR A 15 40.06 3.60 -27.86
C THR A 15 41.14 2.61 -27.45
N SER A 16 40.98 1.32 -27.78
CA SER A 16 41.96 0.28 -27.45
C SER A 16 43.23 0.32 -28.32
N SER A 17 43.18 1.00 -29.47
CA SER A 17 44.36 1.18 -30.33
C SER A 17 45.39 2.16 -29.75
N HIS A 18 44.98 3.03 -28.81
CA HIS A 18 45.85 4.00 -28.17
C HIS A 18 46.43 3.48 -26.85
N LYS A 19 47.74 3.66 -26.63
CA LYS A 19 48.39 3.38 -25.33
C LYS A 19 48.31 4.54 -24.34
N ILE A 20 48.15 5.76 -24.87
CA ILE A 20 48.06 7.01 -24.12
C ILE A 20 46.78 7.69 -24.55
N ARG A 21 46.09 8.35 -23.60
CA ARG A 21 44.81 8.99 -23.82
C ARG A 21 44.81 9.90 -25.05
N SER A 22 43.84 9.68 -25.92
CA SER A 22 43.53 10.47 -27.11
C SER A 22 42.20 11.22 -26.93
N GLY A 23 42.02 12.31 -27.68
CA GLY A 23 40.72 13.00 -27.74
C GLY A 23 39.61 12.17 -28.39
N ALA A 24 39.98 11.13 -29.14
CA ALA A 24 39.05 10.20 -29.79
C ALA A 24 38.64 9.02 -28.87
N ASP A 25 39.17 8.95 -27.65
CA ASP A 25 38.90 7.84 -26.73
C ASP A 25 37.52 7.94 -26.10
N MET A 26 36.84 6.81 -26.07
CA MET A 26 35.59 6.66 -25.35
C MET A 26 35.86 6.66 -23.84
N GLN A 27 35.06 7.43 -23.10
CA GLN A 27 35.07 7.37 -21.65
C GLN A 27 34.17 6.22 -21.18
N TYR A 28 34.74 5.01 -21.09
CA TYR A 28 33.99 3.78 -20.84
C TYR A 28 32.95 3.88 -19.72
N ALA A 29 33.31 4.48 -18.59
CA ALA A 29 32.39 4.63 -17.45
C ALA A 29 31.17 5.49 -17.81
N PHE A 30 31.38 6.69 -18.35
CA PHE A 30 30.29 7.58 -18.75
C PHE A 30 29.44 6.94 -19.85
N SER A 31 30.07 6.40 -20.89
CA SER A 31 29.35 5.72 -21.99
C SER A 31 28.52 4.54 -21.49
N TYR A 32 29.03 3.76 -20.53
CA TYR A 32 28.28 2.67 -19.92
C TYR A 32 27.07 3.16 -19.14
N PHE A 33 27.21 4.17 -18.29
CA PHE A 33 26.08 4.72 -17.53
C PHE A 33 25.01 5.29 -18.46
N TYR A 34 25.38 6.13 -19.43
CA TYR A 34 24.41 6.67 -20.40
C TYR A 34 23.74 5.59 -21.23
N PHE A 35 24.48 4.57 -21.64
CA PHE A 35 23.90 3.43 -22.35
C PHE A 35 22.87 2.68 -21.50
N LEU A 36 23.14 2.45 -20.21
CA LEU A 36 22.17 1.84 -19.31
C LEU A 36 20.90 2.69 -19.18
N MET A 37 21.06 4.02 -19.09
CA MET A 37 19.96 4.97 -18.93
C MET A 37 19.09 5.12 -20.20
N ASP A 38 19.72 5.17 -21.37
CA ASP A 38 19.06 5.44 -22.65
C ASP A 38 18.59 4.18 -23.38
N SER A 39 19.13 3.01 -23.03
CA SER A 39 18.70 1.75 -23.65
C SER A 39 17.25 1.46 -23.30
N LYS A 40 16.39 1.48 -24.32
CA LYS A 40 14.96 1.18 -24.21
C LYS A 40 14.65 -0.18 -24.84
N ARG A 41 13.67 -0.89 -24.28
CA ARG A 41 13.04 -2.06 -24.89
C ARG A 41 11.64 -1.69 -25.36
N ASN A 42 11.23 -2.24 -26.50
CA ASN A 42 9.83 -2.15 -26.93
C ASN A 42 8.98 -2.87 -25.90
N ASN A 43 7.96 -2.18 -25.39
CA ASN A 43 6.97 -2.75 -24.50
C ASN A 43 5.81 -3.24 -25.36
N THR A 44 5.20 -4.37 -25.00
CA THR A 44 4.00 -4.88 -25.68
C THR A 44 2.74 -4.45 -24.96
N GLU A 45 1.59 -4.56 -25.63
CA GLU A 45 0.29 -4.35 -25.01
C GLU A 45 0.04 -5.35 -23.85
N ARG A 46 0.63 -6.55 -23.95
CA ARG A 46 0.54 -7.56 -22.89
C ARG A 46 1.36 -7.18 -21.66
N ASP A 47 2.58 -6.66 -21.86
CA ASP A 47 3.40 -6.14 -20.76
C ASP A 47 2.67 -4.99 -20.05
N PHE A 48 1.95 -4.13 -20.79
CA PHE A 48 1.16 -3.05 -20.20
C PHE A 48 0.04 -3.59 -19.30
N ILE A 49 -0.66 -4.64 -19.74
CA ILE A 49 -1.71 -5.30 -18.93
C ILE A 49 -1.11 -5.91 -17.66
N ASP A 50 0.05 -6.54 -17.77
CA ASP A 50 0.76 -7.14 -16.63
C ASP A 50 1.16 -6.10 -15.58
N ASP A 51 1.44 -4.85 -15.98
CA ASP A 51 1.76 -3.78 -15.02
C ASP A 51 0.54 -3.27 -14.23
N MET A 52 -0.68 -3.59 -14.68
CA MET A 52 -1.91 -3.08 -14.05
C MET A 52 -2.34 -3.91 -12.85
N ASP A 53 -1.88 -5.17 -12.78
CA ASP A 53 -2.08 -6.07 -11.65
C ASP A 53 -1.03 -5.77 -10.58
N ILE A 54 -1.35 -4.82 -9.70
CA ILE A 54 -0.42 -4.26 -8.72
C ILE A 54 -0.21 -5.24 -7.57
N ASP A 55 -1.26 -5.96 -7.16
CA ASP A 55 -1.18 -6.97 -6.10
C ASP A 55 -0.78 -8.36 -6.59
N ASN A 56 -0.62 -8.56 -7.91
CA ASN A 56 -0.28 -9.83 -8.56
C ASN A 56 -1.31 -10.94 -8.26
N SER A 57 -2.57 -10.56 -8.11
CA SER A 57 -3.69 -11.49 -7.92
C SER A 57 -4.13 -12.15 -9.23
N GLY A 58 -3.69 -11.64 -10.39
CA GLY A 58 -4.07 -12.14 -11.71
C GLY A 58 -5.50 -11.78 -12.15
N VAL A 59 -6.24 -11.04 -11.32
CA VAL A 59 -7.57 -10.49 -11.61
C VAL A 59 -7.54 -9.00 -11.30
N LEU A 60 -7.95 -8.16 -12.25
CA LEU A 60 -7.98 -6.72 -12.01
C LEU A 60 -9.24 -6.34 -11.22
N SER A 61 -9.02 -5.63 -10.11
CA SER A 61 -10.05 -4.97 -9.29
C SER A 61 -10.59 -3.69 -9.95
N ASP A 62 -11.72 -3.15 -9.47
CA ASP A 62 -12.27 -1.87 -9.96
C ASP A 62 -11.25 -0.70 -9.84
N ARG A 63 -10.40 -0.76 -8.81
CA ARG A 63 -9.33 0.22 -8.57
C ARG A 63 -8.22 0.14 -9.62
N GLU A 64 -7.81 -1.06 -9.98
CA GLU A 64 -6.81 -1.30 -11.02
C GLU A 64 -7.37 -0.99 -12.39
N LEU A 65 -8.65 -1.33 -12.65
CA LEU A 65 -9.36 -0.94 -13.86
C LEU A 65 -9.44 0.58 -14.01
N ARG A 66 -9.70 1.31 -12.91
CA ARG A 66 -9.64 2.79 -12.93
C ARG A 66 -8.23 3.27 -13.27
N THR A 67 -7.20 2.70 -12.64
CA THR A 67 -5.80 3.05 -12.93
C THR A 67 -5.45 2.79 -14.40
N MET A 68 -5.87 1.65 -14.95
CA MET A 68 -5.74 1.33 -16.36
C MET A 68 -6.47 2.34 -17.25
N ALA A 69 -7.71 2.70 -16.90
CA ALA A 69 -8.49 3.70 -17.63
C ALA A 69 -7.79 5.07 -17.65
N THR A 70 -7.19 5.51 -16.54
CA THR A 70 -6.42 6.77 -16.53
C THR A 70 -5.24 6.75 -17.51
N ARG A 71 -4.65 5.59 -17.82
CA ARG A 71 -3.52 5.48 -18.76
C ARG A 71 -3.95 5.29 -20.21
N ILE A 72 -5.14 4.74 -20.45
CA ILE A 72 -5.67 4.47 -21.79
C ILE A 72 -6.40 5.70 -22.35
N PHE A 73 -7.24 6.34 -21.55
CA PHE A 73 -8.03 7.51 -21.97
C PHE A 73 -7.32 8.80 -21.61
N ASP A 74 -7.72 9.90 -22.27
CA ASP A 74 -7.19 11.23 -21.98
C ASP A 74 -7.84 11.81 -20.71
N SER A 75 -7.16 12.75 -20.03
CA SER A 75 -7.72 13.42 -18.85
C SER A 75 -8.56 14.63 -19.26
N PRO A 76 -9.60 15.00 -18.49
CA PRO A 76 -10.12 14.31 -17.30
C PRO A 76 -10.88 13.03 -17.67
N LEU A 77 -10.80 12.01 -16.80
CA LEU A 77 -11.51 10.75 -17.02
C LEU A 77 -13.01 10.98 -16.81
N ASP A 78 -13.80 10.79 -17.86
CA ASP A 78 -15.25 10.90 -17.80
C ASP A 78 -15.91 9.54 -17.55
N LEU A 79 -17.17 9.59 -17.10
CA LEU A 79 -17.96 8.38 -16.85
C LEU A 79 -18.15 7.57 -18.14
N GLN A 80 -18.26 8.24 -19.29
CA GLN A 80 -18.46 7.58 -20.57
C GLN A 80 -17.26 6.70 -20.96
N SER A 81 -16.02 7.16 -20.73
CA SER A 81 -14.82 6.36 -21.01
C SER A 81 -14.74 5.12 -20.12
N LEU A 82 -15.14 5.22 -18.85
CA LEU A 82 -15.22 4.08 -17.94
C LEU A 82 -16.25 3.06 -18.41
N THR A 83 -17.47 3.51 -18.72
CA THR A 83 -18.53 2.63 -19.24
C THR A 83 -18.14 1.99 -20.57
N LEU A 84 -17.44 2.70 -21.44
CA LEU A 84 -16.92 2.13 -22.70
C LEU A 84 -15.94 0.98 -22.43
N LEU A 85 -15.03 1.17 -21.47
CA LEU A 85 -14.07 0.13 -21.08
C LEU A 85 -14.78 -1.10 -20.50
N GLU A 86 -15.72 -0.90 -19.58
CA GLU A 86 -16.54 -1.96 -18.99
C GLU A 86 -17.31 -2.74 -20.08
N GLN A 87 -17.93 -2.03 -21.03
CA GLN A 87 -18.64 -2.66 -22.14
C GLN A 87 -17.72 -3.51 -23.03
N HIS A 88 -16.50 -3.04 -23.31
CA HIS A 88 -15.52 -3.84 -24.04
C HIS A 88 -15.13 -5.12 -23.29
N ILE A 89 -14.95 -5.03 -21.97
CA ILE A 89 -14.63 -6.19 -21.12
C ILE A 89 -15.79 -7.19 -21.12
N ILE A 90 -17.03 -6.72 -20.87
CA ILE A 90 -18.24 -7.56 -20.85
C ILE A 90 -18.41 -8.26 -22.20
N ASN A 91 -18.31 -7.52 -23.30
CA ASN A 91 -18.44 -8.08 -24.65
C ASN A 91 -17.36 -9.12 -24.94
N CYS A 92 -16.09 -8.83 -24.62
CA CYS A 92 -15.00 -9.80 -24.79
C CYS A 92 -15.23 -11.09 -23.98
N SER A 93 -15.79 -11.01 -22.77
CA SER A 93 -16.06 -12.20 -21.95
C SER A 93 -17.12 -13.13 -22.55
N GLN A 94 -18.04 -12.61 -23.36
CA GLN A 94 -19.10 -13.40 -24.01
C GLN A 94 -18.61 -14.12 -25.26
N HIS A 95 -17.54 -13.63 -25.90
CA HIS A 95 -17.03 -14.17 -27.17
C HIS A 95 -15.77 -15.03 -27.01
N LEU A 96 -15.10 -15.00 -25.86
CA LEU A 96 -13.91 -15.78 -25.59
C LEU A 96 -14.26 -17.14 -24.97
N ASN A 97 -13.51 -18.19 -25.35
CA ASN A 97 -13.70 -19.53 -24.78
C ASN A 97 -13.25 -19.57 -23.33
N VAL A 98 -13.83 -20.47 -22.54
CA VAL A 98 -13.51 -20.63 -21.11
C VAL A 98 -12.01 -20.92 -20.89
N GLU A 99 -11.37 -21.68 -21.79
CA GLU A 99 -9.93 -21.98 -21.71
C GLU A 99 -9.04 -20.73 -21.84
N ASP A 100 -9.47 -19.72 -22.61
CA ASP A 100 -8.73 -18.48 -22.85
C ASP A 100 -8.89 -17.44 -21.72
N THR A 101 -9.73 -17.75 -20.71
CA THR A 101 -10.08 -16.86 -19.60
C THR A 101 -9.65 -17.40 -18.24
N MET A 102 -9.27 -18.68 -18.15
CA MET A 102 -8.93 -19.35 -16.90
C MET A 102 -7.55 -18.93 -16.37
N LEU A 103 -7.51 -18.62 -15.07
CA LEU A 103 -6.27 -18.53 -14.31
C LEU A 103 -5.68 -19.93 -14.08
N SER A 104 -4.35 -20.01 -13.99
CA SER A 104 -3.70 -21.22 -13.49
C SER A 104 -4.21 -21.52 -12.06
N PRO A 105 -4.43 -22.79 -11.68
CA PRO A 105 -5.17 -23.20 -10.47
C PRO A 105 -4.51 -22.85 -9.12
N ALA A 106 -3.45 -22.03 -9.09
CA ALA A 106 -2.65 -21.72 -7.90
C ALA A 106 -2.96 -20.34 -7.27
N VAL A 107 -3.96 -19.61 -7.75
CA VAL A 107 -4.30 -18.24 -7.29
C VAL A 107 -5.48 -18.29 -6.31
N SER A 108 -5.36 -17.61 -5.17
CA SER A 108 -6.34 -17.63 -4.08
C SER A 108 -7.72 -17.13 -4.50
N LEU A 109 -8.72 -18.02 -4.42
CA LEU A 109 -10.07 -17.86 -4.94
C LEU A 109 -11.02 -17.11 -4.00
N SER A 110 -10.90 -15.79 -3.88
CA SER A 110 -12.07 -14.96 -3.59
C SER A 110 -12.43 -14.20 -4.86
N PRO A 111 -13.63 -14.42 -5.45
CA PRO A 111 -14.03 -13.68 -6.64
C PRO A 111 -14.11 -12.20 -6.32
N GLU A 112 -13.53 -11.38 -7.20
CA GLU A 112 -13.55 -9.93 -7.06
C GLU A 112 -14.98 -9.42 -7.22
N ARG A 113 -15.35 -8.43 -6.40
CA ARG A 113 -16.70 -7.87 -6.39
C ARG A 113 -16.70 -6.49 -7.04
N TYR A 114 -17.16 -6.44 -8.27
CA TYR A 114 -17.29 -5.22 -9.06
C TYR A 114 -18.52 -4.38 -8.67
N TYR A 115 -18.45 -3.07 -8.89
CA TYR A 115 -19.58 -2.15 -8.75
C TYR A 115 -20.68 -2.43 -9.77
N GLU A 116 -20.32 -2.71 -11.03
CA GLU A 116 -21.25 -3.09 -12.08
C GLU A 116 -21.58 -4.59 -11.98
N PRO A 117 -22.83 -5.00 -11.65
CA PRO A 117 -23.17 -6.39 -11.40
C PRO A 117 -22.99 -7.33 -12.60
N LYS A 118 -22.95 -6.79 -13.83
CA LYS A 118 -22.76 -7.57 -15.06
C LYS A 118 -21.29 -7.83 -15.39
N MET A 119 -20.35 -7.27 -14.63
CA MET A 119 -18.93 -7.43 -14.91
C MET A 119 -18.48 -8.88 -14.66
N PRO A 120 -17.78 -9.51 -15.62
CA PRO A 120 -17.13 -10.80 -15.42
C PRO A 120 -15.91 -10.63 -14.51
N GLN A 121 -15.34 -11.74 -14.03
CA GLN A 121 -14.00 -11.72 -13.42
C GLN A 121 -12.98 -11.28 -14.47
N VAL A 122 -12.32 -10.15 -14.25
CA VAL A 122 -11.43 -9.54 -15.23
C VAL A 122 -10.02 -10.11 -15.09
N THR A 123 -9.83 -11.31 -15.63
CA THR A 123 -8.55 -12.02 -15.57
C THR A 123 -7.52 -11.44 -16.55
N LEU A 124 -6.23 -11.57 -16.25
CA LEU A 124 -5.16 -11.16 -17.18
C LEU A 124 -5.30 -11.82 -18.57
N PRO A 125 -5.59 -13.15 -18.70
CA PRO A 125 -5.84 -13.78 -20.00
C PRO A 125 -7.00 -13.15 -20.77
N LEU A 126 -8.11 -12.80 -20.10
CA LEU A 126 -9.25 -12.14 -20.74
C LEU A 126 -8.84 -10.84 -21.42
N LEU A 127 -8.09 -9.99 -20.71
CA LEU A 127 -7.62 -8.71 -21.25
C LEU A 127 -6.60 -8.89 -22.38
N LYS A 128 -5.67 -9.84 -22.24
CA LYS A 128 -4.64 -10.14 -23.25
C LYS A 128 -5.19 -10.75 -24.54
N ASN A 129 -6.42 -11.27 -24.51
CA ASN A 129 -7.13 -11.84 -25.66
C ASN A 129 -8.25 -10.92 -26.19
N CYS A 130 -8.53 -9.81 -25.52
CA CYS A 130 -9.56 -8.86 -25.94
C CYS A 130 -9.04 -7.87 -27.00
N GLY A 131 -9.29 -8.15 -28.27
CA GLY A 131 -8.85 -7.33 -29.41
C GLY A 131 -9.18 -5.82 -29.31
N PRO A 132 -10.41 -5.42 -28.94
CA PRO A 132 -10.77 -4.00 -28.75
C PRO A 132 -9.90 -3.29 -27.70
N ILE A 133 -9.64 -3.94 -26.56
CA ILE A 133 -8.81 -3.38 -25.48
C ILE A 133 -7.35 -3.26 -25.91
N LEU A 134 -6.80 -4.30 -26.54
CA LEU A 134 -5.45 -4.26 -27.09
C LEU A 134 -5.26 -3.11 -28.08
N LYS A 135 -6.28 -2.83 -28.91
CA LYS A 135 -6.25 -1.70 -29.86
C LYS A 135 -6.18 -0.34 -29.15
N LEU A 136 -6.93 -0.17 -28.06
CA LEU A 136 -6.88 1.05 -27.24
C LEU A 136 -5.49 1.21 -26.62
N ILE A 137 -4.97 0.15 -26.00
CA ILE A 137 -3.67 0.12 -25.33
C ILE A 137 -2.53 0.42 -26.32
N LYS A 138 -2.55 -0.18 -27.51
CA LYS A 138 -1.50 -0.04 -28.52
C LYS A 138 -1.12 1.41 -28.83
N SER A 139 -2.09 2.33 -28.79
CA SER A 139 -1.86 3.75 -29.05
C SER A 139 -1.13 4.49 -27.91
N LYS A 140 -1.09 3.91 -26.70
CA LYS A 140 -0.56 4.51 -25.49
C LYS A 140 0.69 3.80 -24.95
N VAL A 141 1.06 2.64 -25.51
CA VAL A 141 2.26 1.90 -25.08
C VAL A 141 3.52 2.70 -25.40
N GLN A 142 4.31 2.95 -24.35
CA GLN A 142 5.60 3.63 -24.46
C GLN A 142 6.76 2.63 -24.29
N PRO A 143 7.92 2.87 -24.93
CA PRO A 143 9.11 2.07 -24.68
C PRO A 143 9.55 2.20 -23.22
N LYS A 144 9.92 1.07 -22.61
CA LYS A 144 10.42 1.03 -21.24
C LYS A 144 11.94 0.99 -21.19
N PRO A 145 12.57 1.47 -20.10
CA PRO A 145 14.00 1.25 -19.91
C PRO A 145 14.31 -0.26 -19.93
N LYS A 146 15.33 -0.65 -20.70
CA LYS A 146 15.78 -2.05 -20.84
C LYS A 146 16.50 -2.51 -19.58
N TYR A 147 17.34 -1.64 -19.02
CA TYR A 147 18.08 -1.91 -17.79
C TYR A 147 17.47 -1.16 -16.62
N ARG A 148 17.61 -1.74 -15.43
CA ARG A 148 17.25 -1.05 -14.19
C ARG A 148 18.31 -0.02 -13.89
N TYR A 149 17.90 1.23 -13.72
CA TYR A 149 18.74 2.31 -13.25
C TYR A 149 17.88 3.27 -12.42
N GLU A 150 18.54 4.09 -11.62
CA GLU A 150 17.89 5.13 -10.84
C GLU A 150 18.70 6.42 -11.00
N VAL A 151 18.05 7.49 -11.45
CA VAL A 151 18.60 8.84 -11.44
C VAL A 151 17.80 9.59 -10.40
N VAL A 152 18.37 9.80 -9.21
CA VAL A 152 17.70 10.54 -8.14
C VAL A 152 17.79 12.03 -8.45
N GLY A 153 16.65 12.64 -8.75
CA GLY A 153 16.54 14.09 -8.93
C GLY A 153 15.27 14.68 -8.34
N ASP A 154 15.19 16.01 -8.23
CA ASP A 154 14.05 16.70 -7.63
C ASP A 154 12.73 16.49 -8.40
N GLN A 155 12.78 16.00 -9.64
CA GLN A 155 11.61 15.69 -10.48
C GLN A 155 10.91 14.36 -10.13
N ASP A 156 11.42 13.64 -9.14
CA ASP A 156 10.88 12.35 -8.67
C ASP A 156 9.84 12.50 -7.54
N ILE A 157 9.54 13.74 -7.14
CA ILE A 157 8.57 14.06 -6.11
C ILE A 157 7.33 14.68 -6.74
N ASN A 158 6.16 14.11 -6.44
CA ASN A 158 4.87 14.72 -6.75
C ASN A 158 4.26 15.30 -5.47
N PHE A 159 4.05 16.61 -5.43
CA PHE A 159 3.42 17.27 -4.29
C PHE A 159 2.02 17.76 -4.69
N LYS A 160 0.99 17.21 -4.04
CA LYS A 160 -0.41 17.62 -4.25
C LYS A 160 -1.01 18.08 -2.92
N MET A 161 -1.52 19.31 -2.91
CA MET A 161 -2.39 19.80 -1.84
C MET A 161 -3.80 19.31 -2.12
N ILE A 162 -4.35 18.51 -1.22
CA ILE A 162 -5.69 17.92 -1.36
C ILE A 162 -6.68 18.83 -0.65
N GLY A 163 -7.51 19.51 -1.44
CA GLY A 163 -8.57 20.38 -0.92
C GLY A 163 -9.89 19.64 -0.71
N THR A 164 -10.95 20.42 -0.45
CA THR A 164 -12.30 19.88 -0.22
C THR A 164 -13.12 19.64 -1.49
N ASN A 165 -12.78 20.33 -2.60
CA ASN A 165 -13.55 20.23 -3.85
C ASN A 165 -13.38 18.84 -4.49
N LEU A 166 -14.46 18.05 -4.48
CA LEU A 166 -14.43 16.67 -4.94
C LEU A 166 -13.88 16.50 -6.36
N SER A 167 -14.39 17.26 -7.32
CA SER A 167 -14.03 17.14 -8.74
C SER A 167 -12.55 17.44 -8.97
N HIS A 168 -12.01 18.45 -8.28
CA HIS A 168 -10.59 18.78 -8.35
C HIS A 168 -9.72 17.66 -7.77
N VAL A 169 -10.11 17.10 -6.62
CA VAL A 169 -9.38 15.99 -6.00
C VAL A 169 -9.37 14.76 -6.91
N VAL A 170 -10.51 14.39 -7.50
CA VAL A 170 -10.56 13.26 -8.47
C VAL A 170 -9.55 13.47 -9.60
N GLY A 171 -9.51 14.66 -10.19
CA GLY A 171 -8.55 14.99 -11.24
C GLY A 171 -7.09 14.90 -10.78
N GLN A 172 -6.78 15.38 -9.56
CA GLN A 172 -5.43 15.28 -8.98
C GLN A 172 -5.01 13.82 -8.75
N LEU A 173 -5.91 12.98 -8.23
CA LEU A 173 -5.63 11.57 -7.95
C LEU A 173 -5.50 10.75 -9.24
N ASP A 174 -6.32 11.04 -10.26
CA ASP A 174 -6.22 10.38 -11.56
C ASP A 174 -4.94 10.78 -12.32
N ASP A 175 -4.45 12.02 -12.17
CA ASP A 175 -3.12 12.43 -12.66
C ASP A 175 -1.99 11.63 -11.99
N LEU A 176 -2.09 11.38 -10.67
CA LEU A 176 -1.12 10.55 -9.94
C LEU A 176 -1.13 9.09 -10.41
N ARG A 177 -2.31 8.52 -10.71
CA ARG A 177 -2.45 7.16 -11.26
C ARG A 177 -1.83 7.03 -12.65
N ARG A 178 -1.99 8.06 -13.49
CA ARG A 178 -1.39 8.11 -14.84
C ARG A 178 0.13 8.26 -14.78
N HIS A 179 0.63 9.16 -13.94
CA HIS A 179 2.04 9.54 -13.86
C HIS A 179 2.63 9.25 -12.47
N PRO A 180 2.74 7.97 -12.07
CA PRO A 180 3.24 7.63 -10.76
C PRO A 180 4.70 8.06 -10.62
N LYS A 181 4.99 8.73 -9.50
CA LYS A 181 6.35 9.14 -9.11
C LYS A 181 6.80 8.30 -7.92
N LYS A 182 8.12 8.21 -7.73
CA LYS A 182 8.69 7.45 -6.61
C LYS A 182 8.25 8.00 -5.27
N PHE A 183 8.23 9.33 -5.14
CA PHE A 183 7.77 10.02 -3.94
C PHE A 183 6.47 10.76 -4.24
N MET A 184 5.41 10.42 -3.50
CA MET A 184 4.13 11.11 -3.55
C MET A 184 3.85 11.75 -2.19
N CYS A 185 3.70 13.07 -2.18
CA CYS A 185 3.40 13.87 -1.00
C CYS A 185 1.99 14.44 -1.16
N LEU A 186 1.04 13.90 -0.40
CA LEU A 186 -0.31 14.43 -0.31
C LEU A 186 -0.43 15.26 0.96
N ASN A 187 -0.65 16.56 0.82
CA ASN A 187 -0.89 17.45 1.95
C ASN A 187 -2.39 17.60 2.20
N ASP A 188 -2.82 17.41 3.44
CA ASP A 188 -4.21 17.59 3.85
C ASP A 188 -4.52 19.09 3.98
N ASN A 189 -5.21 19.64 2.97
CA ASN A 189 -5.79 20.99 2.96
C ASN A 189 -7.33 20.91 3.00
N ILE A 190 -7.89 19.79 3.47
CA ILE A 190 -9.33 19.57 3.50
C ILE A 190 -9.92 20.41 4.63
N ASP A 191 -10.94 21.20 4.30
CA ASP A 191 -11.85 21.75 5.30
C ASP A 191 -12.72 20.63 5.86
N HIS A 192 -12.30 20.06 6.99
CA HIS A 192 -12.96 18.95 7.68
C HIS A 192 -14.37 19.29 8.20
N SER A 193 -14.76 20.56 8.20
CA SER A 193 -16.11 20.98 8.58
C SER A 193 -17.13 20.85 7.45
N ASN A 194 -16.67 20.74 6.19
CA ASN A 194 -17.51 20.66 5.01
C ASN A 194 -18.11 19.25 4.83
N SER A 195 -19.33 19.17 4.29
CA SER A 195 -20.01 17.91 3.99
C SER A 195 -19.28 17.03 2.98
N GLU A 196 -18.54 17.60 2.03
CA GLU A 196 -17.75 16.87 1.02
C GLU A 196 -16.47 16.24 1.60
N ALA A 197 -16.00 16.68 2.77
CA ALA A 197 -14.76 16.20 3.37
C ALA A 197 -14.79 14.67 3.61
N MET A 198 -15.95 14.11 3.92
CA MET A 198 -16.11 12.66 4.09
C MET A 198 -15.89 11.91 2.77
N GLN A 199 -16.39 12.45 1.66
CA GLN A 199 -16.23 11.85 0.34
C GLN A 199 -14.77 11.96 -0.14
N VAL A 200 -14.13 13.11 0.10
CA VAL A 200 -12.70 13.29 -0.18
C VAL A 200 -11.84 12.28 0.58
N LYS A 201 -12.14 12.04 1.88
CA LYS A 201 -11.45 11.01 2.67
C LYS A 201 -11.65 9.60 2.10
N ALA A 202 -12.86 9.27 1.66
CA ALA A 202 -13.13 7.99 1.02
C ALA A 202 -12.35 7.83 -0.30
N LEU A 203 -12.28 8.88 -1.12
CA LEU A 203 -11.48 8.89 -2.35
C LEU A 203 -9.98 8.73 -2.08
N LEU A 204 -9.46 9.36 -1.01
CA LEU A 204 -8.06 9.18 -0.61
C LEU A 204 -7.78 7.75 -0.19
N ALA A 205 -8.67 7.15 0.61
CA ALA A 205 -8.55 5.75 1.01
C ALA A 205 -8.55 4.82 -0.23
N ASP A 206 -9.50 5.01 -1.15
CA ASP A 206 -9.56 4.29 -2.42
C ASP A 206 -8.28 4.45 -3.26
N PHE A 207 -7.74 5.66 -3.33
CA PHE A 207 -6.48 5.93 -4.04
C PHE A 207 -5.29 5.19 -3.40
N TYR A 208 -5.16 5.20 -2.08
CA TYR A 208 -4.08 4.48 -1.41
C TYR A 208 -4.21 2.97 -1.58
N GLU A 209 -5.42 2.42 -1.46
CA GLU A 209 -5.66 0.99 -1.71
C GLU A 209 -5.41 0.61 -3.18
N SER A 210 -5.63 1.53 -4.12
CA SER A 210 -5.35 1.33 -5.53
C SER A 210 -3.86 1.32 -5.85
N MET A 211 -3.07 2.19 -5.21
CA MET A 211 -1.63 2.33 -5.50
C MET A 211 -0.75 1.42 -4.63
N PHE A 212 -1.25 1.07 -3.44
CA PHE A 212 -0.56 0.32 -2.40
C PHE A 212 -1.51 -0.73 -1.78
N PRO A 213 -1.99 -1.71 -2.57
CA PRO A 213 -2.96 -2.71 -2.10
C PRO A 213 -2.37 -3.62 -1.00
N ILE A 214 -1.06 -3.82 -1.03
CA ILE A 214 -0.34 -4.60 -0.01
C ILE A 214 0.01 -3.67 1.15
N LYS A 215 -0.60 -3.94 2.31
CA LYS A 215 -0.31 -3.22 3.54
C LYS A 215 1.15 -3.34 3.93
N SER A 216 1.72 -2.23 4.37
CA SER A 216 3.04 -2.19 4.98
C SER A 216 3.06 -2.99 6.29
N GLN A 217 4.21 -3.57 6.63
CA GLN A 217 4.43 -4.22 7.92
C GLN A 217 4.23 -3.29 9.13
N PHE A 218 4.22 -1.98 8.90
CA PHE A 218 3.99 -0.96 9.92
C PHE A 218 2.51 -0.55 10.05
N GLU A 219 1.64 -1.05 9.19
CA GLU A 219 0.21 -0.81 9.28
C GLU A 219 -0.46 -1.74 10.28
N LEU A 220 -1.53 -1.26 10.89
CA LEU A 220 -2.34 -2.06 11.79
C LEU A 220 -3.22 -3.04 10.98
N PRO A 221 -3.58 -4.20 11.57
CA PRO A 221 -4.59 -5.08 10.97
C PRO A 221 -5.92 -4.34 10.74
N PRO A 222 -6.78 -4.78 9.81
CA PRO A 222 -8.01 -4.07 9.42
C PRO A 222 -8.91 -3.62 10.57
N ASP A 223 -9.03 -4.44 11.62
CA ASP A 223 -9.90 -4.17 12.76
C ASP A 223 -9.24 -3.33 13.86
N TYR A 224 -7.98 -2.94 13.67
CA TYR A 224 -7.21 -2.20 14.63
C TYR A 224 -7.00 -0.77 14.14
N ARG A 225 -7.20 0.17 15.06
CA ARG A 225 -6.89 1.58 14.86
C ARG A 225 -5.91 2.04 15.92
N ASN A 226 -5.08 3.01 15.55
CA ASN A 226 -4.20 3.62 16.52
C ASN A 226 -5.07 4.41 17.51
N ARG A 227 -5.07 3.96 18.77
CA ARG A 227 -5.88 4.55 19.83
C ARG A 227 -5.43 5.97 20.18
N PHE A 228 -4.15 6.27 20.01
CA PHE A 228 -3.54 7.54 20.40
C PHE A 228 -2.80 8.13 19.22
N LEU A 229 -3.21 9.30 18.77
CA LEU A 229 -2.52 9.97 17.67
C LEU A 229 -1.16 10.51 18.15
N HIS A 230 -1.08 10.95 19.42
CA HIS A 230 0.10 11.57 19.98
C HIS A 230 0.69 10.78 21.17
N VAL A 231 2.02 10.84 21.30
CA VAL A 231 2.77 10.16 22.37
C VAL A 231 2.35 10.66 23.76
N ASN A 232 1.96 11.93 23.88
CA ASN A 232 1.53 12.50 25.16
C ASN A 232 0.22 11.88 25.64
N GLU A 233 -0.76 11.68 24.75
CA GLU A 233 -2.03 11.01 25.06
C GLU A 233 -1.79 9.57 25.55
N LEU A 234 -0.89 8.85 24.88
CA LEU A 234 -0.49 7.51 25.30
C LEU A 234 0.14 7.51 26.70
N ARG A 235 1.00 8.50 27.01
CA ARG A 235 1.64 8.63 28.33
C ARG A 235 0.63 8.93 29.43
N GLU A 236 -0.31 9.84 29.17
CA GLU A 236 -1.40 10.16 30.11
C GLU A 236 -2.27 8.95 30.37
N TRP A 237 -2.68 8.24 29.31
CA TRP A 237 -3.47 7.03 29.44
C TRP A 237 -2.73 5.94 30.22
N LYS A 238 -1.44 5.71 29.93
CA LYS A 238 -0.61 4.76 30.70
C LYS A 238 -0.57 5.14 32.17
N ARG A 239 -0.34 6.41 32.49
CA ARG A 239 -0.30 6.91 33.87
C ARG A 239 -1.62 6.64 34.60
N ILE A 240 -2.76 6.99 34.00
CA ILE A 240 -4.09 6.75 34.58
C ILE A 240 -4.34 5.25 34.77
N ARG A 241 -4.05 4.43 33.75
CA ARG A 241 -4.20 2.97 33.83
C ARG A 241 -3.36 2.38 34.94
N ASP A 242 -2.11 2.81 35.08
CA ASP A 242 -1.18 2.27 36.07
C ASP A 242 -1.61 2.68 37.50
N TYR A 243 -2.11 3.92 37.69
CA TYR A 243 -2.75 4.33 38.96
C TYR A 243 -4.00 3.50 39.28
N MET A 244 -4.89 3.31 38.30
CA MET A 244 -6.10 2.51 38.48
C MET A 244 -5.77 1.04 38.80
N LYS A 245 -4.76 0.48 38.14
CA LYS A 245 -4.28 -0.87 38.41
C LYS A 245 -3.77 -0.99 39.85
N LEU A 246 -2.92 -0.05 40.29
CA LEU A 246 -2.42 -0.03 41.66
C LEU A 246 -3.56 0.13 42.69
N PHE A 247 -4.53 0.99 42.40
CA PHE A 247 -5.70 1.16 43.25
C PHE A 247 -6.53 -0.14 43.38
N VAL A 248 -6.78 -0.84 42.26
CA VAL A 248 -7.51 -2.12 42.26
C VAL A 248 -6.71 -3.21 42.98
N GLU A 249 -5.39 -3.29 42.78
CA GLU A 249 -4.51 -4.23 43.48
C GLU A 249 -4.52 -4.00 45.00
N MET A 250 -4.49 -2.73 45.43
CA MET A 250 -4.60 -2.38 46.85
C MET A 250 -5.95 -2.75 47.44
N LEU A 251 -7.06 -2.49 46.74
CA LEU A 251 -8.40 -2.91 47.19
C LEU A 251 -8.51 -4.44 47.31
N LEU A 252 -7.95 -5.17 46.34
CA LEU A 252 -7.97 -6.63 46.32
C LEU A 252 -7.12 -7.21 47.46
N ALA A 253 -5.96 -6.60 47.75
CA ALA A 253 -5.12 -6.96 48.91
C ALA A 253 -5.85 -6.72 50.24
N VAL A 254 -6.53 -5.58 50.40
CA VAL A 254 -7.35 -5.29 51.59
C VAL A 254 -8.47 -6.31 51.74
N LEU A 255 -9.15 -6.68 50.65
CA LEU A 255 -10.21 -7.69 50.68
C LEU A 255 -9.68 -9.07 51.08
N ILE A 256 -8.52 -9.48 50.59
CA ILE A 256 -7.85 -10.73 51.01
C ILE A 256 -7.46 -10.68 52.49
N LEU A 257 -6.89 -9.57 52.97
CA LEU A 257 -6.54 -9.44 54.39
C LEU A 257 -7.78 -9.49 55.29
N TYR A 258 -8.87 -8.87 54.85
CA TYR A 258 -10.15 -8.91 55.55
C TYR A 258 -10.72 -10.33 55.61
N THR A 259 -10.69 -11.09 54.51
CA THR A 259 -11.18 -12.48 54.51
C THR A 259 -10.32 -13.39 55.39
N ILE A 260 -8.98 -13.22 55.38
CA ILE A 260 -8.08 -13.94 56.30
C ILE A 260 -8.41 -13.58 57.75
N TYR A 261 -8.53 -12.28 58.07
CA TYR A 261 -8.87 -11.83 59.41
C TYR A 261 -10.19 -12.43 59.90
N SER A 262 -11.23 -12.38 59.07
CA SER A 262 -12.55 -12.93 59.40
C SER A 262 -12.50 -14.44 59.61
N PHE A 263 -11.69 -15.18 58.84
CA PHE A 263 -11.54 -16.63 59.02
C PHE A 263 -10.82 -17.01 60.33
N TYR A 264 -9.82 -16.22 60.74
CA TYR A 264 -9.04 -16.47 61.95
C TYR A 264 -9.54 -15.69 63.18
N GLU A 265 -10.66 -14.97 63.08
CA GLU A 265 -11.13 -14.03 64.09
C GLU A 265 -11.26 -14.70 65.48
N ASP A 266 -11.85 -15.88 65.55
CA ASP A 266 -12.05 -16.63 66.78
C ASP A 266 -10.74 -17.18 67.38
N GLN A 267 -9.81 -17.62 66.53
CA GLN A 267 -8.49 -18.08 66.96
C GLN A 267 -7.61 -16.92 67.46
N ILE A 268 -7.73 -15.75 66.85
CA ILE A 268 -7.00 -14.54 67.25
C ILE A 268 -7.54 -14.03 68.59
N LYS A 269 -8.87 -13.93 68.74
CA LYS A 269 -9.53 -13.51 69.99
C LYS A 269 -9.16 -14.43 71.15
N SER A 270 -9.24 -15.75 70.96
CA SER A 270 -8.91 -16.73 72.02
C SER A 270 -7.43 -16.70 72.43
N ASN A 271 -6.50 -16.49 71.49
CA ASN A 271 -5.07 -16.35 71.81
C ASN A 271 -4.73 -15.03 72.51
N LEU A 272 -5.41 -13.93 72.16
CA LEU A 272 -5.28 -12.63 72.83
C LEU A 272 -5.80 -12.68 74.27
N GLU A 273 -6.92 -13.35 74.51
CA GLU A 273 -7.45 -13.57 75.87
C GLU A 273 -6.52 -14.44 76.72
N LYS A 274 -5.92 -15.49 76.14
CA LYS A 274 -4.91 -16.32 76.83
C LYS A 274 -3.67 -15.52 77.22
N ARG A 275 -3.20 -14.60 76.37
CA ARG A 275 -2.05 -13.71 76.67
C ARG A 275 -2.37 -12.63 77.71
N ARG A 276 -3.64 -12.24 77.89
CA ARG A 276 -4.08 -11.26 78.90
C ARG A 276 -4.31 -11.86 80.29
N ARG A 277 -4.34 -13.18 80.44
CA ARG A 277 -4.36 -13.81 81.76
C ARG A 277 -2.95 -13.74 82.34
N PRO A 278 -2.74 -13.13 83.53
CA PRO A 278 -1.43 -13.13 84.17
C PRO A 278 -1.00 -14.58 84.45
N VAL A 279 0.28 -14.88 84.23
CA VAL A 279 0.90 -16.15 84.64
C VAL A 279 0.57 -16.35 86.12
N GLY A 280 -0.14 -17.44 86.42
CA GLY A 280 -0.60 -17.75 87.76
C GLY A 280 0.55 -17.75 88.76
N THR A 281 0.31 -17.10 89.90
CA THR A 281 0.96 -17.43 91.17
C THR A 281 0.73 -18.91 91.45
N GLU A 282 1.76 -19.72 91.24
CA GLU A 282 1.89 -21.06 91.81
C GLU A 282 2.70 -20.98 93.12
N ASN A 283 2.21 -21.74 94.12
CA ASN A 283 2.78 -22.04 95.44
C ASN A 283 2.62 -20.92 96.49
N VAL A 284 1.93 -21.11 97.61
CA VAL A 284 1.90 -22.26 98.55
C VAL A 284 0.48 -22.53 99.02
#